data_AF-A0AA40TU72-F1
#
_entry.id   AF-A0AA40TU72-F1
#
_cell.length_a   1.000
_cell.length_b   1.000
_cell.length_c   1.000
_cell.angle_alpha   90.00
_cell.angle_beta   90.00
_cell.angle_gamma   90.00
#
_symmetry.space_group_name_H-M   'P 1'
#
loop_
_entity.id
_entity.type
_entity.pdbx_description
1 polymer ?
#
loop_
_entity_poly.entity_id
_entity_poly.type
_entity_poly.pdbx_seq_one_letter_code
_entity_poly.pdbx_strand_id
1 'polypeptide(L)' 'MLTVNADDHDFMKAYHKPQDEKRMVVILPKGSYADWLTARPEQSAAFMNQYPADRLAVAM' A
#
# COMPACT_ATOMS: atom_id res chain seq x y z
N MET A 1 -10.60 -2.91 -2.53
CA MET A 1 -9.17 -2.64 -2.78
C MET A 1 -8.36 -3.51 -1.84
N LEU A 2 -7.24 -4.07 -2.32
CA LEU A 2 -6.32 -4.83 -1.47
C LEU A 2 -5.62 -3.87 -0.50
N THR A 3 -5.42 -4.33 0.73
CA THR A 3 -4.80 -3.53 1.80
C THR A 3 -3.71 -4.32 2.51
N VAL A 4 -2.76 -3.57 3.06
CA VAL A 4 -1.70 -4.07 3.94
C VAL A 4 -1.75 -3.32 5.27
N ASN A 5 -1.18 -3.92 6.31
CA ASN A 5 -0.98 -3.25 7.58
C ASN A 5 -0.05 -2.03 7.38
N ALA A 6 -0.31 -0.96 8.13
CA ALA A 6 0.38 0.32 8.04
C ALA A 6 0.74 0.90 9.41
N ASP A 7 0.80 0.07 10.47
CA ASP A 7 1.08 0.54 11.84
C ASP A 7 2.47 1.18 11.92
N ASP A 8 3.44 0.62 11.19
CA ASP A 8 4.83 1.11 11.14
C ASP A 8 5.09 2.07 9.97
N HIS A 9 4.07 2.44 9.19
CA HIS A 9 4.26 3.26 8.00
C HIS A 9 4.38 4.75 8.34
N ASP A 10 5.50 5.39 8.01
CA ASP A 10 5.81 6.76 8.47
C ASP A 10 4.77 7.85 8.17
N PHE A 11 4.10 7.77 7.01
CA PHE A 11 2.98 8.66 6.67
C PHE A 11 1.60 8.13 7.13
N MET A 12 1.23 6.92 6.71
CA MET A 12 -0.12 6.37 6.90
C MET A 12 -0.47 6.04 8.36
N LYS A 13 0.51 5.80 9.24
CA LYS A 13 0.28 5.51 10.67
C LYS A 13 -0.45 6.62 11.44
N ALA A 14 -0.36 7.86 10.94
CA ALA A 14 -1.01 9.04 11.52
C ALA A 14 -2.52 9.14 11.17
N TYR A 15 -3.02 8.30 10.27
CA TYR A 15 -4.42 8.29 9.84
C TYR A 15 -5.22 7.21 10.57
N HIS A 16 -6.54 7.18 10.33
CA HIS A 16 -7.51 6.32 11.04
C HIS A 16 -7.69 6.68 12.51
N LYS A 17 -8.75 6.14 13.14
CA LYS A 17 -9.03 6.39 14.56
C LYS A 17 -7.89 5.83 15.42
N PRO A 18 -7.63 6.44 16.59
CA PRO A 18 -6.75 5.83 17.59
C PRO A 18 -7.22 4.42 17.94
N GLN A 19 -6.28 3.50 18.20
CA GLN A 19 -6.51 2.09 18.58
C GLN A 19 -7.03 1.15 17.48
N ASP A 20 -7.48 1.66 16.34
CA ASP A 20 -7.77 0.83 15.16
C ASP A 20 -6.45 0.41 14.49
N GLU A 21 -6.39 -0.84 13.98
CA GLU A 21 -5.30 -1.29 13.10
C GLU A 21 -5.15 -0.32 11.93
N LYS A 22 -3.92 0.16 11.69
CA LYS A 22 -3.66 1.02 10.54
C LYS A 22 -3.60 0.17 9.29
N ARG A 23 -4.37 0.55 8.27
CA ARG A 23 -4.40 -0.11 6.97
C ARG A 23 -4.14 0.92 5.89
N MET A 24 -3.46 0.51 4.83
CA MET A 24 -3.37 1.31 3.61
C MET A 24 -3.72 0.46 2.40
N VAL A 25 -4.22 1.11 1.35
CA VAL A 25 -4.39 0.46 0.05
C VAL A 25 -3.02 0.14 -0.55
N VAL A 26 -2.93 -0.97 -1.27
CA VAL A 26 -1.73 -1.29 -2.06
C VAL A 26 -1.68 -0.36 -3.27
N ILE A 27 -0.64 0.48 -3.33
CA ILE A 27 -0.38 1.38 -4.47
C ILE A 27 0.73 0.75 -5.30
N LEU A 28 0.44 0.46 -6.55
CA LEU A 28 1.43 -0.11 -7.47
C LEU A 28 2.26 1.03 -8.11
N PRO A 29 3.59 0.87 -8.24
CA PRO A 29 4.37 1.74 -9.11
C PRO A 29 3.98 1.49 -10.57
N LYS A 30 4.03 2.55 -11.40
CA LYS A 30 3.60 2.49 -12.81
C LYS A 30 4.24 1.35 -13.61
N GLY A 31 5.51 1.05 -13.32
CA GLY A 31 6.26 -0.02 -14.00
C GLY A 31 5.72 -1.43 -13.73
N SER A 32 4.93 -1.63 -12.68
CA SER A 32 4.45 -2.95 -12.25
C SER A 32 3.01 -3.25 -12.66
N TYR A 33 2.37 -2.38 -13.45
CA TYR A 33 0.96 -2.55 -13.81
C TYR A 33 0.72 -3.78 -14.68
N ALA A 34 1.53 -3.98 -15.72
CA ALA A 34 1.41 -5.14 -16.60
C ALA A 34 1.67 -6.44 -15.84
N ASP A 35 2.70 -6.45 -15.00
CA ASP A 35 3.05 -7.61 -14.17
C ASP A 35 1.92 -7.96 -13.20
N TRP A 36 1.31 -6.95 -12.55
CA TRP A 36 0.16 -7.16 -11.68
C TRP A 36 -1.05 -7.75 -12.43
N LEU A 37 -1.37 -7.20 -13.60
CA LEU A 37 -2.54 -7.63 -14.39
C LEU A 37 -2.39 -9.04 -14.97
N THR A 38 -1.16 -9.56 -15.05
CA THR A 38 -0.86 -10.89 -15.61
C THR A 38 -0.36 -11.88 -14.56
N ALA A 39 -0.19 -11.44 -13.30
CA ALA A 39 0.29 -12.27 -12.21
C ALA A 39 -0.66 -13.43 -11.93
N ARG A 40 -0.08 -14.62 -11.72
CA ARG A 40 -0.81 -15.75 -11.14
C ARG A 40 -1.01 -15.54 -9.63
N PRO A 41 -2.00 -16.19 -9.00
CA PRO A 41 -2.26 -16.02 -7.57
C PRO A 41 -1.03 -16.22 -6.67
N GLU A 42 -0.15 -17.16 -7.03
CA GLU A 42 1.07 -17.45 -6.27
C GLU A 42 2.11 -16.32 -6.34
N GLN A 43 2.01 -15.44 -7.34
CA GLN A 43 2.89 -14.30 -7.56
C GLN A 43 2.31 -13.00 -6.96
N SER A 44 0.99 -12.92 -6.80
CA SER A 44 0.29 -11.71 -6.36
C SER A 44 0.72 -11.20 -4.98
N ALA A 45 1.17 -12.10 -4.10
CA ALA A 45 1.66 -11.74 -2.76
C ALA A 45 2.88 -10.80 -2.82
N ALA A 46 3.71 -10.89 -3.84
CA ALA A 46 4.89 -10.03 -4.01
C ALA A 46 4.54 -8.56 -4.25
N PHE A 47 3.29 -8.25 -4.62
CA PHE A 47 2.82 -6.87 -4.82
C PHE A 47 2.22 -6.28 -3.54
N MET A 48 2.02 -7.07 -2.48
CA MET A 48 1.35 -6.65 -1.25
C MET A 48 2.35 -5.93 -0.31
N ASN A 49 2.86 -4.79 -0.76
CA ASN A 49 3.82 -3.98 -0.01
C ASN A 49 3.25 -2.60 0.34
N GLN A 50 3.79 -2.01 1.39
CA GLN A 50 3.60 -0.60 1.71
C GLN A 50 4.24 0.26 0.62
N TYR A 51 3.54 1.28 0.15
CA TYR A 51 4.09 2.23 -0.82
C TYR A 51 5.02 3.24 -0.10
N PRO A 52 6.14 3.67 -0.68
CA PRO A 52 7.10 4.54 0.03
C PRO A 52 6.47 5.84 0.53
N ALA A 53 6.65 6.13 1.82
CA ALA A 53 6.04 7.27 2.51
C ALA A 53 6.47 8.62 1.92
N ASP A 54 7.73 8.72 1.49
CA ASP A 54 8.34 9.90 0.87
C ASP A 54 7.76 10.24 -0.51
N ARG A 55 6.94 9.34 -1.08
CA ARG A 55 6.24 9.53 -2.36
C ARG A 55 4.76 9.85 -2.20
N LEU A 56 4.30 10.04 -0.97
CA LEU A 56 2.94 10.45 -0.65
C LEU A 56 2.92 11.89 -0.16
N ALA A 57 1.94 12.65 -0.62
CA ALA A 57 1.69 14.01 -0.17
C ALA A 57 0.18 14.26 -0.12
N VAL A 58 -0.25 15.09 0.82
CA VAL A 58 -1.62 15.63 0.81
C VAL A 58 -1.62 16.84 -0.13
N ALA A 59 -2.40 16.77 -1.20
CA ALA A 59 -2.68 17.94 -2.03
C ALA A 59 -3.68 18.86 -1.29
N MET A 60 -3.43 20.17 -1.34
CA MET A 60 -4.35 21.21 -0.87
C MET A 60 -5.40 21.53 -1.93
#